data_AF-A0A450XMD6-F1
#
_entry.id   AF-A0A450XMD6-F1
#
_cell.length_a   1.000
_cell.length_b   1.000
_cell.length_c   1.000
_cell.angle_alpha   90.00
_cell.angle_beta   90.00
_cell.angle_gamma   90.00
#
_symmetry.space_group_name_H-M   'P 1'
#
loop_
_entity.id
_entity.type
_entity.pdbx_description
1 polymer ?
#
loop_
_entity_poly.entity_id
_entity_poly.type
_entity_poly.pdbx_seq_one_letter_code
_entity_poly.pdbx_strand_id
1 'polypeptide(L)' 'MPTVFRIGPYRFFFYSGDRNEPIHVHVERDDKVANLFISRSASQMSHPLTVLY' A
#
# COMPACT_ATOMS: atom_id res chain seq x y z
N MET A 1 5.90 6.92 -9.39
CA MET A 1 6.84 6.86 -8.23
C MET A 1 7.94 5.82 -8.47
N PRO A 2 9.11 5.95 -7.81
CA PRO A 2 10.16 4.94 -7.86
C PRO A 2 9.67 3.62 -7.24
N THR A 3 9.97 2.50 -7.90
CA THR A 3 9.60 1.15 -7.44
C THR A 3 10.73 0.58 -6.60
N VAL A 4 10.42 0.20 -5.36
CA VAL A 4 11.39 -0.31 -4.38
C VAL A 4 11.60 -1.81 -4.54
N PHE A 5 10.57 -2.51 -5.00
CA PHE A 5 10.63 -3.95 -5.21
C PHE A 5 9.63 -4.40 -6.27
N ARG A 6 9.96 -5.47 -7.00
CA ARG A 6 9.13 -6.02 -8.08
C ARG A 6 9.12 -7.54 -8.03
N ILE A 7 7.94 -8.13 -8.04
CA ILE A 7 7.74 -9.57 -8.25
C ILE A 7 6.78 -9.72 -9.43
N GLY A 8 7.28 -10.21 -10.57
CA GLY A 8 6.46 -10.34 -11.78
C GLY A 8 5.79 -9.03 -12.18
N PRO A 9 4.44 -8.98 -12.30
CA PRO A 9 3.69 -7.77 -12.63
C PRO A 9 3.44 -6.84 -11.42
N TYR A 10 3.76 -7.25 -10.20
CA TYR A 10 3.49 -6.48 -8.99
C TYR A 10 4.62 -5.49 -8.71
N ARG A 11 4.27 -4.22 -8.48
CA ARG A 11 5.20 -3.14 -8.15
C ARG A 11 4.96 -2.66 -6.73
N PHE A 12 6.00 -2.67 -5.91
CA PHE A 12 5.97 -2.19 -4.54
C PHE A 12 6.65 -0.82 -4.45
N PHE A 13 6.00 0.16 -3.82
CA PHE A 13 6.57 1.49 -3.62
C PHE A 13 6.07 2.13 -2.33
N PHE A 14 6.84 3.11 -1.85
CA PHE A 14 6.46 3.95 -0.72
C PHE A 14 6.09 5.33 -1.23
N TYR A 15 4.92 5.81 -0.83
CA TYR A 15 4.51 7.19 -0.98
C TYR A 15 3.55 7.53 0.14
N SER A 16 3.65 8.76 0.64
CA SER A 16 2.71 9.28 1.63
C SER A 16 2.32 10.67 1.16
N GLY A 17 1.02 10.89 0.98
CA GLY A 17 0.48 12.19 0.60
C GLY A 17 0.34 13.11 1.81
N ASP A 18 0.06 12.52 2.98
CA ASP A 18 -0.24 13.23 4.20
C ASP A 18 0.65 12.78 5.36
N ARG A 19 1.16 13.73 6.14
CA ARG A 19 2.13 13.51 7.24
C ARG A 19 1.64 12.59 8.37
N ASN A 20 0.37 12.19 8.38
CA ASN A 20 -0.27 11.47 9.47
C ASN A 20 -0.73 10.06 9.09
N GLU A 21 -0.36 9.56 7.91
CA GLU A 21 -0.69 8.20 7.49
C GLU A 21 0.19 7.17 8.23
N PRO A 22 -0.40 6.05 8.71
CA PRO A 22 0.40 4.96 9.28
C PRO A 22 1.36 4.39 8.24
N ILE A 23 2.47 3.80 8.68
CA ILE A 23 3.46 3.19 7.77
C ILE A 23 2.77 2.12 6.92
N HIS A 24 2.83 2.28 5.59
CA HIS A 24 2.22 1.35 4.64
C HIS A 24 3.05 1.20 3.36
N VAL A 25 2.82 0.09 2.66
CA VAL A 25 3.40 -0.21 1.35
C VAL A 25 2.31 -0.16 0.30
N HIS A 26 2.55 0.52 -0.82
CA HIS A 26 1.68 0.48 -1.98
C HIS A 26 2.08 -0.68 -2.87
N VAL A 27 1.09 -1.44 -3.33
CA VAL A 27 1.25 -2.51 -4.32
C VAL A 27 0.38 -2.21 -5.51
N GLU A 28 1.00 -2.08 -6.68
CA GLU A 28 0.32 -1.83 -7.94
C GLU A 28 0.42 -3.06 -8.85
N ARG A 29 -0.68 -3.38 -9.53
CA ARG A 29 -0.75 -4.32 -10.65
C ARG A 29 -1.79 -3.81 -11.65
N ASP A 30 -1.36 -3.60 -12.88
CA ASP A 30 -2.17 -3.00 -13.94
C ASP A 30 -2.77 -1.67 -13.44
N ASP A 31 -4.08 -1.47 -13.56
CA ASP A 31 -4.78 -0.27 -13.09
C ASP A 31 -5.27 -0.36 -11.64
N LYS A 32 -4.76 -1.33 -10.85
CA LYS A 32 -5.16 -1.55 -9.45
C LYS A 32 -4.03 -1.22 -8.50
N VAL A 33 -4.36 -0.50 -7.43
CA VAL A 33 -3.45 -0.16 -6.32
C VAL A 33 -4.06 -0.67 -5.01
N ALA A 34 -3.23 -1.29 -4.18
CA ALA A 34 -3.57 -1.75 -2.84
C ALA A 34 -2.61 -1.18 -1.80
N ASN A 35 -3.14 -0.78 -0.64
CA ASN A 35 -2.37 -0.25 0.49
C ASN A 35 -2.27 -1.29 1.60
N LEU A 36 -1.04 -1.65 1.98
CA LEU A 36 -0.75 -2.61 3.05
C LEU A 36 -0.18 -1.86 4.25
N PHE A 37 -0.98 -1.70 5.31
CA PHE A 37 -0.55 -1.08 6.56
C PHE A 37 0.29 -2.05 7.40
N ILE A 38 1.43 -1.58 7.89
CA ILE A 38 2.35 -2.36 8.74
C ILE A 38 2.08 -1.99 10.20
N SER A 39 1.53 -2.92 10.99
CA SER A 39 1.39 -2.80 12.44
C SER A 39 2.32 -3.78 13.17
N ARG A 40 2.88 -3.37 14.31
CA ARG A 40 3.73 -4.24 15.15
C ARG A 40 2.95 -5.42 15.77
N SER A 41 1.63 -5.33 15.84
CA SER A 41 0.75 -6.39 16.34
C SER A 41 0.23 -7.26 15.20
N ALA A 42 0.27 -8.58 15.38
CA ALA A 42 -0.29 -9.60 14.48
C ALA A 42 -1.83 -9.58 14.36
N SER A 43 -2.47 -8.48 14.73
CA SER A 43 -3.91 -8.30 14.63
C SER A 43 -4.22 -6.81 14.54
N GLN A 44 -4.32 -6.32 13.30
CA GLN A 44 -5.37 -5.38 12.92
C GLN A 44 -5.43 -5.30 11.40
N MET A 45 -6.30 -6.10 10.78
CA MET A 45 -6.90 -5.74 9.49
C MET A 45 -7.89 -4.60 9.76
N SER A 46 -7.40 -3.38 9.93
CA SER A 46 -8.28 -2.20 9.91
C SER A 46 -8.64 -1.95 8.44
N HIS A 47 -9.88 -2.27 8.08
CA HIS A 47 -10.47 -1.89 6.80
C HIS A 47 -10.41 -0.37 6.67
N PRO A 48 -9.99 0.14 5.50
CA PRO A 48 -10.98 0.89 4.74
C PRO A 48 -11.01 0.37 3.30
N LEU A 49 -12.14 -0.24 2.95
CA LEU A 49 -12.53 -0.39 1.55
C LEU A 49 -12.86 1.01 1.03
N THR A 50 -11.88 1.66 0.42
CA THR A 50 -12.14 2.79 -0.48
C THR A 50 -11.55 2.44 -1.83
N VAL A 51 -12.33 1.73 -2.64
CA VAL A 51 -12.18 1.72 -4.09
C VAL A 51 -12.85 3.01 -4.56
N LEU A 52 -12.06 4.04 -4.89
CA LEU A 52 -12.56 5.14 -5.71
C LEU A 52 -12.47 4.68 -7.17
N TYR A 53 -13.63 4.68 -7.84
CA TYR A 53 -13.75 4.61 -9.30
C TYR A 53 -13.07 5.83 -9.95
#